data_AF-A0A167M694-F1
#
_entry.id   AF-A0A167M694-F1
#
_cell.length_a   1.000
_cell.length_b   1.000
_cell.length_c   1.000
_cell.angle_alpha   90.00
_cell.angle_beta   90.00
_cell.angle_gamma   90.00
#
_symmetry.space_group_name_H-M   'P 1'
#
loop_
_entity.id
_entity.type
_entity.pdbx_description
1 polymer ?
#
loop_
_entity_poly.entity_id
_entity_poly.type
_entity_poly.pdbx_seq_one_letter_code
_entity_poly.pdbx_strand_id
1 'polypeptide(L)'
;MAKGKNFNPADAYRKAQRKKELAKNKEARKGAKEIATVKKDTSAFEEEIVKLLEQEKSTSLNAAQKSRLSDLQSEVSRINAAKDAFVEAHPEQRKLVFRARAAKPVDPQGGVKEDRSLFGKNGLPLHPERSVYYDSVMNPYGMPPPGMPYVERGERCTDWMVGES
;
A
#
# COMPACT_ATOMS: atom_id res chain seq x y z
N MET A 1 5.82 -12.96 -62.04
CA MET A 1 6.74 -13.96 -61.44
C MET A 1 5.92 -14.93 -60.60
N ALA A 2 5.62 -16.12 -61.15
CA ALA A 2 4.71 -17.08 -60.53
C ALA A 2 5.32 -17.69 -59.26
N LYS A 3 4.56 -17.63 -58.16
CA LYS A 3 4.92 -18.18 -56.86
C LYS A 3 4.86 -19.70 -56.94
N GLY A 4 6.00 -20.34 -57.26
CA GLY A 4 6.14 -21.78 -57.30
C GLY A 4 5.68 -22.41 -55.98
N LYS A 5 4.58 -23.16 -56.03
CA LYS A 5 4.13 -24.01 -54.93
C LYS A 5 5.21 -25.06 -54.72
N ASN A 6 5.88 -25.00 -53.57
CA ASN A 6 6.99 -25.87 -53.26
C ASN A 6 6.43 -27.27 -52.93
N PHE A 7 6.41 -28.17 -53.91
CA PHE A 7 5.87 -29.53 -53.84
C PHE A 7 6.69 -30.50 -52.97
N ASN A 8 7.81 -30.05 -52.38
CA ASN A 8 8.60 -30.90 -51.51
C ASN A 8 7.95 -31.02 -50.11
N PRO A 9 7.46 -32.21 -49.70
CA PRO A 9 6.85 -32.41 -48.38
C PRO A 9 7.83 -32.09 -47.23
N ALA A 10 9.14 -32.29 -47.43
CA ALA A 10 10.15 -31.94 -46.43
C ALA A 10 10.24 -30.43 -46.18
N ASP A 11 10.09 -29.62 -47.23
CA ASP A 11 10.11 -28.16 -47.08
C ASP A 11 8.79 -27.62 -46.53
N ALA A 12 7.67 -28.28 -46.83
CA ALA A 12 6.39 -27.98 -46.18
C ALA A 12 6.49 -28.21 -44.66
N TYR A 13 7.11 -29.32 -44.24
CA TYR A 13 7.37 -29.63 -42.83
C TYR A 13 8.29 -28.59 -42.16
N ARG A 14 9.43 -28.24 -42.79
CA ARG A 14 10.34 -27.20 -42.26
C ARG A 14 9.67 -25.82 -42.15
N LYS A 15 8.83 -25.44 -43.13
CA LYS A 15 8.07 -24.19 -43.09
C LYS A 15 7.01 -24.22 -41.99
N ALA A 16 6.33 -25.35 -41.80
CA ALA A 16 5.37 -25.52 -40.72
C ALA A 16 6.04 -25.46 -39.33
N GLN A 17 7.21 -26.09 -39.16
CA GLN A 17 8.01 -25.98 -37.94
C GLN A 17 8.44 -24.54 -37.66
N ARG A 18 9.02 -23.85 -38.64
CA ARG A 18 9.37 -22.42 -38.51
C ARG A 18 8.17 -21.55 -38.16
N LYS A 19 7.01 -21.79 -38.76
CA LYS A 19 5.77 -21.05 -38.43
C LYS A 19 5.35 -21.30 -36.97
N LYS A 20 5.42 -22.54 -36.49
CA LYS A 20 5.12 -22.90 -35.09
C LYS A 20 6.10 -22.22 -34.12
N GLU A 21 7.40 -22.23 -34.43
CA GLU A 21 8.43 -21.57 -33.62
C GLU A 21 8.23 -20.05 -33.59
N LEU A 22 7.95 -19.43 -34.74
CA LEU A 22 7.67 -18.00 -34.82
C LEU A 22 6.40 -17.61 -34.06
N ALA A 23 5.36 -18.45 -34.06
CA ALA A 23 4.16 -18.24 -33.26
C ALA A 23 4.47 -18.26 -31.76
N LYS A 24 5.18 -19.28 -31.29
CA LYS A 24 5.63 -19.38 -29.89
C LYS A 24 6.48 -18.17 -29.47
N ASN A 25 7.39 -17.72 -30.32
CA ASN A 25 8.23 -16.55 -30.02
C ASN A 25 7.38 -15.26 -29.94
N LYS A 26 6.37 -15.12 -30.80
CA LYS A 26 5.44 -13.98 -30.71
C LYS A 26 4.63 -14.00 -29.41
N GLU A 27 4.15 -15.17 -28.99
CA GLU A 27 3.43 -15.34 -27.72
C GLU A 27 4.33 -15.02 -26.53
N ALA A 28 5.55 -15.56 -26.50
CA ALA A 28 6.54 -15.27 -25.47
C ALA A 28 6.85 -13.76 -25.39
N ARG A 29 6.98 -13.08 -26.54
CA ARG A 29 7.17 -11.62 -26.58
C ARG A 29 5.96 -10.85 -26.06
N LYS A 30 4.73 -11.32 -26.32
CA LYS A 30 3.52 -10.70 -25.79
C LYS A 30 3.46 -10.82 -24.27
N GLY A 31 3.65 -12.03 -23.74
CA GLY A 31 3.70 -12.27 -22.30
C GLY A 31 4.81 -11.46 -21.61
N ALA A 32 6.00 -11.36 -22.22
CA ALA A 32 7.07 -10.51 -21.69
C ALA A 32 6.71 -9.02 -21.65
N LYS A 33 5.99 -8.52 -22.66
CA LYS A 33 5.49 -7.12 -22.68
C LYS A 33 4.41 -6.89 -21.64
N GLU A 34 3.52 -7.85 -21.44
CA GLU A 34 2.48 -7.79 -20.40
C GLU A 34 3.11 -7.74 -19.02
N ILE A 35 4.04 -8.66 -18.72
CA ILE A 35 4.80 -8.65 -17.45
C ILE A 35 5.58 -7.34 -17.28
N ALA A 36 6.22 -6.84 -18.33
CA ALA A 36 6.92 -5.57 -18.27
C ALA A 36 5.97 -4.41 -17.96
N THR A 37 4.75 -4.40 -18.51
CA THR A 37 3.73 -3.38 -18.27
C THR A 37 3.21 -3.45 -16.83
N VAL A 38 2.92 -4.65 -16.33
CA VAL A 38 2.48 -4.88 -14.95
C VAL A 38 3.54 -4.43 -13.94
N LYS A 39 4.83 -4.57 -14.27
CA LYS A 39 5.95 -4.13 -13.43
C LYS A 39 6.31 -2.65 -13.56
N LYS A 40 5.63 -1.86 -14.41
CA LYS A 40 5.91 -0.42 -14.52
C LYS A 40 5.53 0.30 -13.21
N ASP A 41 6.46 1.11 -12.73
CA ASP A 41 6.23 2.01 -11.60
C ASP A 41 5.41 3.22 -12.05
N THR A 42 4.28 3.47 -11.37
CA THR A 42 3.36 4.57 -11.68
C THR A 42 3.62 5.82 -10.84
N SER A 43 4.51 5.75 -9.85
CA SER A 43 4.74 6.85 -8.89
C SER A 43 5.14 8.15 -9.57
N ALA A 44 6.00 8.11 -10.59
CA ALA A 44 6.42 9.31 -11.32
C ALA A 44 5.25 9.98 -12.05
N PHE A 45 4.33 9.20 -12.63
CA PHE A 45 3.13 9.72 -13.28
C PHE A 45 2.14 10.30 -12.25
N GLU A 46 1.96 9.61 -11.12
CA GLU A 46 1.11 10.05 -10.01
C GLU A 46 1.61 11.37 -9.40
N GLU A 47 2.91 11.50 -9.15
CA GLU A 47 3.53 12.73 -8.66
C GLU A 47 3.33 13.89 -9.64
N GLU A 48 3.43 13.63 -10.94
CA GLU A 48 3.19 14.64 -11.95
C GLU A 48 1.72 15.07 -12.02
N ILE A 49 0.80 14.11 -11.92
CA ILE A 49 -0.65 14.39 -11.81
C ILE A 49 -0.91 15.27 -10.58
N VAL A 50 -0.33 14.94 -9.42
CA VAL A 50 -0.49 15.74 -8.20
C VAL A 50 0.02 17.17 -8.41
N LYS A 51 1.20 17.34 -9.01
CA LYS A 51 1.75 18.68 -9.31
C LYS A 51 0.85 19.49 -10.23
N LEU A 52 0.31 18.88 -11.30
CA LEU A 52 -0.60 19.56 -12.22
C LEU A 52 -1.94 19.90 -11.55
N LEU A 53 -2.48 19.02 -10.70
CA LEU A 53 -3.69 19.29 -9.94
C LEU A 53 -3.49 20.39 -8.88
N GLU A 54 -2.33 20.45 -8.23
CA GLU A 54 -1.98 21.55 -7.32
C GLU A 54 -1.85 22.87 -8.07
N GLN A 55 -1.21 22.86 -9.24
CA GLN A 55 -1.15 24.02 -10.12
C GLN A 55 -2.56 24.48 -10.50
N GLU A 56 -3.45 23.57 -10.92
CA GLU A 56 -4.83 23.89 -11.27
C GLU A 56 -5.60 24.59 -10.15
N LYS A 57 -5.38 24.17 -8.90
CA LYS A 57 -5.99 24.80 -7.72
C LYS A 57 -5.46 26.22 -7.49
N SER A 58 -4.18 26.47 -7.75
CA SER A 58 -3.56 27.78 -7.58
C SER A 58 -3.78 28.74 -8.76
N THR A 59 -3.84 28.22 -9.98
CA THR A 59 -3.87 28.99 -11.23
C THR A 59 -4.49 28.12 -12.32
N SER A 60 -5.34 28.68 -13.16
CA SER A 60 -5.96 27.93 -14.26
C SER A 60 -4.90 27.32 -15.19
N LEU A 61 -4.95 26.01 -15.41
CA LEU A 61 -4.03 25.30 -16.30
C LEU A 61 -4.19 25.73 -17.77
N ASN A 62 -3.07 25.76 -18.49
CA ASN A 62 -3.06 25.91 -19.95
C ASN A 62 -3.64 24.66 -20.64
N ALA A 63 -4.16 24.80 -21.87
CA ALA A 63 -4.71 23.71 -22.65
C ALA A 63 -3.75 22.50 -22.80
N ALA A 64 -2.46 22.77 -23.00
CA ALA A 64 -1.43 21.72 -23.09
C ALA A 64 -1.20 20.98 -21.75
N GLN A 65 -1.36 21.67 -20.62
CA GLN A 65 -1.25 21.04 -19.30
C GLN A 65 -2.48 20.17 -19.02
N LYS A 66 -3.67 20.62 -19.43
CA LYS A 66 -4.90 19.83 -19.33
C LYS A 66 -4.86 18.55 -20.16
N SER A 67 -4.36 18.63 -21.41
CA SER A 67 -4.19 17.43 -22.24
C SER A 67 -3.17 16.46 -21.63
N ARG A 68 -2.04 16.98 -21.13
CA ARG A 68 -1.04 16.16 -20.44
C ARG A 68 -1.60 15.49 -19.19
N LEU A 69 -2.40 16.21 -18.41
CA LEU A 69 -3.08 15.67 -17.23
C LEU A 69 -4.02 14.52 -17.63
N SER A 70 -4.84 14.70 -18.67
CA SER A 70 -5.72 13.61 -19.14
C SER A 70 -4.94 12.41 -19.68
N ASP A 71 -3.82 12.65 -20.38
CA ASP A 71 -2.97 11.57 -20.90
C ASP A 71 -2.35 10.76 -19.77
N LEU A 72 -1.77 11.43 -18.77
CA LEU A 72 -1.17 10.80 -17.58
C LEU A 72 -2.20 10.00 -16.79
N GLN A 73 -3.39 10.56 -16.56
CA GLN A 73 -4.48 9.84 -15.90
C GLN A 73 -4.90 8.59 -16.69
N SER A 74 -4.99 8.70 -18.01
CA SER A 74 -5.34 7.56 -18.87
C SER A 74 -4.28 6.47 -18.83
N GLU A 75 -2.99 6.83 -18.79
CA GLU A 75 -1.89 5.87 -18.74
C GLU A 75 -1.81 5.15 -17.38
N VAL A 76 -1.95 5.88 -16.28
CA VAL A 76 -2.03 5.29 -14.93
C VAL A 76 -3.21 4.33 -14.83
N SER A 77 -4.38 4.73 -15.33
CA SER A 77 -5.57 3.88 -15.36
C SER A 77 -5.37 2.60 -16.18
N ARG A 78 -4.73 2.69 -17.36
CA ARG A 78 -4.39 1.52 -18.18
C ARG A 78 -3.41 0.57 -17.48
N ILE A 79 -2.38 1.10 -16.84
CA ILE A 79 -1.40 0.28 -16.11
C ILE A 79 -2.06 -0.40 -14.92
N ASN A 80 -2.89 0.32 -14.16
CA ASN A 80 -3.59 -0.25 -13.01
C ASN A 80 -4.59 -1.33 -13.44
N ALA A 81 -5.36 -1.12 -14.50
CA ALA A 81 -6.23 -2.16 -15.07
C ALA A 81 -5.45 -3.42 -15.49
N ALA A 82 -4.25 -3.25 -16.08
CA ALA A 82 -3.39 -4.38 -16.43
C ALA A 82 -2.84 -5.11 -15.18
N LYS A 83 -2.52 -4.36 -14.11
CA LYS A 83 -2.09 -4.92 -12.81
C LYS A 83 -3.23 -5.72 -12.17
N ASP A 84 -4.44 -5.17 -12.16
CA ASP A 84 -5.60 -5.82 -11.55
C ASP A 84 -5.98 -7.11 -12.31
N ALA A 85 -6.06 -7.05 -13.65
CA ALA A 85 -6.30 -8.23 -14.47
C ALA A 85 -5.23 -9.33 -14.28
N PHE A 86 -3.97 -8.93 -14.08
CA PHE A 86 -2.89 -9.89 -13.79
C PHE A 86 -3.06 -10.54 -12.41
N VAL A 87 -3.47 -9.77 -11.40
CA VAL A 87 -3.71 -10.28 -10.04
C VAL A 87 -4.94 -11.17 -9.97
N GLU A 88 -6.00 -10.88 -10.74
CA GLU A 88 -7.16 -11.76 -10.88
C GLU A 88 -6.78 -13.11 -11.50
N ALA A 89 -5.95 -13.09 -12.56
CA ALA A 89 -5.46 -14.31 -13.20
C ALA A 89 -4.42 -15.07 -12.35
N HIS A 90 -3.62 -14.36 -11.53
CA HIS A 90 -2.53 -14.93 -10.74
C HIS A 90 -2.53 -14.38 -9.30
N PRO A 91 -3.47 -14.82 -8.45
CA PRO A 91 -3.59 -14.30 -7.08
C PRO A 91 -2.32 -14.54 -6.24
N GLU A 92 -1.61 -15.64 -6.47
CA GLU A 92 -0.34 -15.96 -5.80
C GLU A 92 0.76 -14.95 -6.11
N GLN A 93 0.73 -14.35 -7.30
CA GLN A 93 1.77 -13.43 -7.78
C GLN A 93 1.47 -11.97 -7.44
N ARG A 94 0.42 -11.69 -6.66
CA ARG A 94 0.05 -10.34 -6.23
C ARG A 94 1.21 -9.54 -5.62
N LYS A 95 2.07 -10.21 -4.85
CA LYS A 95 3.25 -9.60 -4.20
C LYS A 95 4.30 -9.10 -5.20
N LEU A 96 4.33 -9.64 -6.43
CA LEU A 96 5.24 -9.19 -7.48
C LEU A 96 4.75 -7.92 -8.17
N VAL A 97 3.44 -7.67 -8.16
CA VAL A 97 2.81 -6.52 -8.79
C VAL A 97 2.70 -5.35 -7.81
N PHE A 98 2.15 -5.63 -6.62
CA PHE A 98 2.03 -4.67 -5.55
C PHE A 98 3.14 -4.94 -4.56
N ARG A 99 4.15 -4.07 -4.52
CA ARG A 99 5.14 -4.09 -3.45
C ARG A 99 4.38 -3.96 -2.14
N ALA A 100 4.44 -4.98 -1.31
CA ALA A 100 3.88 -4.90 0.03
C ALA A 100 4.49 -3.67 0.69
N ARG A 101 3.66 -2.68 1.06
CA ARG A 101 4.10 -1.62 1.96
C ARG A 101 4.66 -2.35 3.16
N ALA A 102 5.93 -2.06 3.51
CA ALA A 102 6.54 -2.64 4.70
C ALA A 102 5.53 -2.45 5.82
N ALA A 103 4.98 -3.55 6.34
CA ALA A 103 4.08 -3.48 7.46
C ALA A 103 4.85 -2.72 8.54
N LYS A 104 4.29 -1.62 9.04
CA LYS A 104 4.84 -1.01 10.25
C LYS A 104 5.01 -2.16 11.26
N PRO A 105 6.15 -2.29 11.94
CA PRO A 105 6.37 -3.40 12.86
C PRO A 105 5.18 -3.46 13.81
N VAL A 106 4.34 -4.48 13.65
CA VAL A 106 3.25 -4.77 14.57
C VAL A 106 3.92 -5.60 15.65
N ASP A 107 4.13 -5.00 16.82
CA ASP A 107 4.65 -5.69 17.98
C ASP A 107 3.77 -6.95 18.24
N PRO A 108 4.35 -8.16 18.37
CA PRO A 108 3.59 -9.42 18.47
C PRO A 108 2.82 -9.56 19.78
N GLN A 109 3.02 -8.65 20.74
CA GLN A 109 2.14 -8.47 21.88
C GLN A 109 1.12 -7.37 21.50
N GLY A 110 -0.14 -7.75 21.24
CA GLY A 110 -1.22 -6.86 20.82
C GLY A 110 -1.63 -5.76 21.82
N GLY A 111 -0.69 -4.98 22.32
CA GLY A 111 -0.94 -3.69 22.92
C GLY A 111 -0.87 -2.67 21.80
N VAL A 112 -2.00 -2.02 21.50
CA VAL A 112 -1.96 -0.68 20.90
C VAL A 112 -1.13 0.15 21.88
N LYS A 113 0.18 0.30 21.61
CA LYS A 113 0.96 1.38 22.21
C LYS A 113 0.41 2.64 21.57
N GLU A 114 -0.75 3.07 22.05
CA GLU A 114 -1.04 4.47 21.99
C GLU A 114 0.11 5.10 22.76
N ASP A 115 0.93 5.89 22.06
CA ASP A 115 1.82 6.86 22.69
C ASP A 115 0.94 7.91 23.40
N ARG A 116 0.09 7.47 24.34
CA ARG A 116 -0.60 8.32 25.29
C ARG A 116 0.53 8.89 26.14
N SER A 117 0.86 10.15 25.88
CA SER A 117 1.75 10.91 26.74
C SER A 117 1.25 10.78 28.18
N LEU A 118 1.92 9.95 28.99
CA LEU A 118 1.52 9.66 30.38
C LEU A 118 1.52 10.95 31.22
N PHE A 119 2.41 11.86 30.87
CA PHE A 119 2.55 13.18 31.49
C PHE A 119 2.18 14.28 30.52
N GLY A 120 1.52 15.31 31.05
CA GLY A 120 1.28 16.55 30.32
C GLY A 120 2.54 17.41 30.24
N LYS A 121 2.45 18.54 29.54
CA LYS A 121 3.53 19.53 29.44
C LYS A 121 3.95 20.12 30.79
N ASN A 122 3.09 20.01 31.79
CA ASN A 122 3.28 20.41 33.17
C ASN A 122 3.98 19.33 34.03
N GLY A 123 4.36 18.19 33.46
CA GLY A 123 5.01 17.09 34.18
C GLY A 123 4.09 16.30 35.12
N LEU A 124 2.78 16.58 35.10
CA LEU A 124 1.77 15.88 35.89
C LEU A 124 1.09 14.78 35.06
N PRO A 125 0.66 13.67 35.68
CA PRO A 125 -0.13 12.65 35.01
C PRO A 125 -1.39 13.25 34.37
N LEU A 126 -1.68 12.89 33.12
CA LEU A 126 -2.88 13.37 32.40
C LEU A 126 -4.18 12.91 33.07
N HIS A 127 -4.15 11.70 33.64
CA HIS A 127 -5.26 11.09 34.34
C HIS A 127 -4.79 10.63 35.73
N PRO A 128 -4.82 11.53 36.73
CA PRO A 128 -4.42 11.21 38.10
C PRO A 128 -5.10 9.94 38.63
N GLU A 129 -6.41 9.80 38.40
CA GLU A 129 -7.23 8.66 38.83
C GLU A 129 -6.74 7.29 38.32
N ARG A 130 -5.99 7.26 37.20
CA ARG A 130 -5.40 6.03 36.68
C ARG A 130 -4.14 5.64 37.44
N SER A 131 -3.47 6.55 38.12
CA SER A 131 -2.28 6.23 38.91
C SER A 131 -2.61 5.33 40.09
N VAL A 132 -1.77 4.32 40.33
CA VAL A 132 -1.83 3.49 41.55
C VAL A 132 -1.72 4.35 42.81
N TYR A 133 -1.02 5.49 42.72
CA TYR A 133 -0.74 6.37 43.85
C TYR A 133 -1.82 7.44 44.09
N TYR A 134 -2.87 7.49 43.27
CA TYR A 134 -3.91 8.50 43.41
C TYR A 134 -4.80 8.26 44.62
N ASP A 135 -4.95 9.33 45.40
CA ASP A 135 -5.85 9.49 46.54
C ASP A 135 -6.49 10.89 46.44
N SER A 136 -7.80 10.99 46.55
CA SER A 136 -8.53 12.25 46.36
C SER A 136 -8.18 13.33 47.39
N VAL A 137 -7.69 12.92 48.57
CA VAL A 137 -7.37 13.82 49.68
C VAL A 137 -5.86 13.97 49.85
N MET A 138 -5.11 12.86 49.85
CA MET A 138 -3.68 12.87 50.17
C MET A 138 -2.75 12.99 48.96
N ASN A 139 -3.20 12.62 47.74
CA ASN A 139 -2.39 12.70 46.52
C ASN A 139 -3.25 12.90 45.25
N PRO A 140 -3.84 14.09 45.07
CA PRO A 140 -4.82 14.36 44.01
C PRO A 140 -4.21 14.32 42.60
N TYR A 141 -2.88 14.40 42.49
CA TYR A 141 -2.16 14.36 41.22
C TYR A 141 -1.72 12.95 40.81
N GLY A 142 -1.85 11.96 41.70
CA GLY A 142 -1.42 10.59 41.41
C GLY A 142 0.08 10.47 41.17
N MET A 143 0.89 11.36 41.76
CA MET A 143 2.34 11.30 41.61
C MET A 143 2.90 10.14 42.42
N PRO A 144 3.88 9.39 41.89
CA PRO A 144 4.56 8.39 42.67
C PRO A 144 5.40 9.07 43.77
N PRO A 145 5.52 8.46 44.96
CA PRO A 145 6.47 8.93 45.96
C PRO A 145 7.91 8.84 45.42
N PRO A 146 8.84 9.64 45.96
CA PRO A 146 10.23 9.65 45.51
C PRO A 146 10.85 8.26 45.61
N GLY A 147 11.45 7.78 44.52
CA GLY A 147 12.07 6.45 44.43
C GLY A 147 11.16 5.34 43.90
N MET A 148 9.85 5.58 43.74
CA MET A 148 8.93 4.64 43.09
C MET A 148 8.62 5.08 41.64
N PRO A 149 8.50 4.15 40.67
CA PRO A 149 8.10 4.49 39.31
C PRO A 149 6.60 4.81 39.23
N TYR A 150 6.21 5.64 38.28
CA TYR A 150 4.79 5.86 37.94
C TYR A 150 4.19 4.58 37.33
N VAL A 151 3.06 4.15 37.85
CA VAL A 151 2.34 2.93 37.44
C VAL A 151 0.85 3.25 37.41
N GLU A 152 0.17 2.84 36.34
CA GLU A 152 -1.29 2.96 36.21
C GLU A 152 -1.99 1.68 36.65
N ARG A 153 -3.14 1.83 37.31
CA ARG A 153 -4.10 0.76 37.57
C ARG A 153 -4.62 0.28 36.21
N GLY A 154 -4.41 -0.99 35.87
CA GLY A 154 -4.97 -1.56 34.65
C GLY A 154 -6.49 -1.44 34.64
N GLU A 155 -7.08 -1.23 33.45
CA GLU A 155 -8.52 -0.97 33.21
C GLU A 155 -9.48 -2.10 33.65
N ARG A 156 -9.03 -3.07 34.47
CA ARG A 156 -9.80 -4.24 34.93
C ARG A 156 -10.29 -4.14 36.39
N CYS A 157 -10.31 -2.97 37.02
CA CYS A 157 -10.54 -2.89 38.47
C CYS A 157 -11.57 -1.85 38.94
N THR A 158 -12.57 -1.49 38.13
CA THR A 158 -13.71 -0.66 38.58
C THR A 158 -15.08 -1.30 38.37
N ASP A 159 -15.15 -2.57 37.95
CA ASP A 159 -16.42 -3.29 37.72
C ASP A 159 -16.86 -4.20 38.88
N TRP A 160 -16.29 -4.04 40.08
CA TRP A 160 -16.53 -4.92 41.24
C TRP A 160 -17.21 -4.26 42.44
N MET A 161 -17.77 -3.06 42.30
CA MET A 161 -18.47 -2.41 43.42
C MET A 161 -19.66 -1.56 43.00
N VAL A 162 -20.61 -2.14 42.26
CA VAL A 162 -22.00 -1.67 42.21
C VAL A 162 -22.91 -2.88 42.17
N GLY A 163 -23.29 -3.37 43.36
CA GLY A 163 -24.23 -4.49 43.45
C GLY A 163 -24.40 -4.96 44.89
N GLU A 164 -25.14 -4.20 45.69
CA GLU A 164 -26.16 -4.73 46.61
C GLU A 164 -26.88 -3.56 47.27
N SER A 165 -28.16 -3.41 46.91
CA SER A 165 -29.18 -2.58 47.59
C SER A 165 -29.98 -3.44 48.54
#